data_AF-A0A3C1LK76-F1
#
_entry.id   AF-A0A3C1LK76-F1
#
_cell.length_a   1.000
_cell.length_b   1.000
_cell.length_c   1.000
_cell.angle_alpha   90.00
_cell.angle_beta   90.00
_cell.angle_gamma   90.00
#
_symmetry.space_group_name_H-M   'P 1'
#
loop_
_entity.id
_entity.type
_entity.pdbx_description
1 polymer ?
#
loop_
_entity_poly.entity_id
_entity_poly.type
_entity_poly.pdbx_seq_one_letter_code
_entity_poly.pdbx_strand_id
1 'polypeptide(L)'
;MKTKGILLVMAVSIITSVASIWGYQKLTQESYVGISSNGKLPVNYAGFYDNNNAPAGPVDFTAASTAATPAVVHIKARTKAKQVTNNIPRQRNPFSDWFGDGIFDDFFGGPRVQMIPEQKASGSGVLISDDGYIVTNNHVINGADEINVTLTNRKTYKATLVGADPSSDLAVLKIESSKL
;
A
#
# COMPACT_ATOMS: atom_id res chain seq x y z
N MET A 1 53.85 2.65 -45.61
CA MET A 1 53.24 1.31 -45.81
C MET A 1 52.21 0.89 -44.74
N LYS A 2 52.03 1.62 -43.62
CA LYS A 2 51.15 1.20 -42.50
C LYS A 2 49.70 1.73 -42.55
N THR A 3 49.41 2.74 -43.36
CA THR A 3 48.07 3.37 -43.44
C THR A 3 47.01 2.46 -44.06
N LYS A 4 47.38 1.66 -45.07
CA LYS A 4 46.47 0.68 -45.71
C LYS A 4 46.00 -0.39 -44.73
N GLY A 5 46.85 -0.82 -43.79
CA GLY A 5 46.51 -1.79 -42.75
C GLY A 5 45.53 -1.21 -41.72
N ILE A 6 45.74 0.04 -41.29
CA ILE A 6 44.84 0.73 -40.36
C ILE A 6 43.46 0.94 -40.99
N LEU A 7 43.42 1.32 -42.28
CA LEU A 7 42.18 1.54 -43.02
C LEU A 7 41.39 0.22 -43.21
N LEU A 8 42.10 -0.89 -43.43
CA LEU A 8 41.48 -2.21 -43.52
C LEU A 8 40.89 -2.65 -42.18
N VAL A 9 41.60 -2.45 -41.07
CA VAL A 9 41.10 -2.80 -39.73
C VAL A 9 39.86 -1.94 -39.37
N MET A 10 39.88 -0.66 -39.71
CA MET A 10 38.73 0.24 -39.54
C MET A 10 37.52 -0.18 -40.38
N ALA A 11 37.74 -0.59 -41.63
CA ALA A 11 36.66 -1.05 -42.50
C ALA A 11 36.03 -2.35 -41.95
N VAL A 12 36.86 -3.30 -41.49
CA VAL A 12 36.40 -4.55 -40.91
C VAL A 12 35.60 -4.31 -39.62
N SER A 13 36.04 -3.40 -38.74
CA SER A 13 35.31 -3.10 -37.49
C SER A 13 33.96 -2.43 -37.73
N ILE A 14 33.85 -1.56 -38.74
CA ILE A 14 32.57 -0.94 -39.12
C ILE A 14 31.61 -1.99 -39.66
N ILE A 15 32.09 -2.87 -40.54
CA ILE A 15 31.27 -3.93 -41.14
C ILE A 15 30.77 -4.91 -40.07
N THR A 16 31.64 -5.33 -39.14
CA THR A 16 31.23 -6.24 -38.06
C THR A 16 30.22 -5.58 -37.12
N SER A 17 30.37 -4.29 -36.82
CA SER A 17 29.43 -3.53 -35.97
C SER A 17 28.06 -3.41 -36.63
N VAL A 18 28.00 -3.06 -37.91
CA VAL A 18 26.73 -2.96 -38.66
C VAL A 18 26.07 -4.33 -38.81
N ALA A 19 26.85 -5.36 -39.13
CA ALA A 19 26.33 -6.73 -39.27
C ALA A 19 25.79 -7.28 -37.93
N SER A 20 26.43 -6.96 -36.81
CA SER A 20 25.95 -7.36 -35.49
C SER A 20 24.71 -6.59 -35.05
N ILE A 21 24.61 -5.29 -35.34
CA ILE A 21 23.37 -4.52 -35.11
C ILE A 21 22.23 -5.06 -35.97
N TRP A 22 22.47 -5.32 -37.25
CA TRP A 22 21.46 -5.86 -38.16
C TRP A 22 21.04 -7.29 -37.78
N GLY A 23 22.01 -8.14 -37.45
CA GLY A 23 21.78 -9.50 -36.97
C GLY A 23 21.04 -9.53 -35.64
N TYR A 24 21.41 -8.64 -34.71
CA TYR A 24 20.70 -8.44 -33.45
C TYR A 24 19.27 -7.99 -33.73
N GLN A 25 19.04 -6.96 -34.54
CA GLN A 25 17.69 -6.50 -34.89
C GLN A 25 16.84 -7.58 -35.59
N LYS A 26 17.47 -8.50 -36.34
CA LYS A 26 16.79 -9.62 -37.00
C LYS A 26 16.49 -10.79 -36.05
N LEU A 27 17.36 -11.08 -35.08
CA LEU A 27 17.13 -12.10 -34.05
C LEU A 27 16.23 -11.60 -32.93
N THR A 28 16.41 -10.35 -32.51
CA THR A 28 15.62 -9.62 -31.52
C THR A 28 14.54 -8.77 -32.20
N GLN A 29 13.89 -9.32 -33.22
CA GLN A 29 12.45 -9.10 -33.33
C GLN A 29 11.78 -9.77 -32.12
N GLU A 30 12.10 -9.27 -30.92
CA GLU A 30 11.14 -9.33 -29.85
C GLU A 30 9.97 -8.55 -30.41
N SER A 31 8.98 -9.32 -30.87
CA SER A 31 7.62 -8.85 -30.94
C SER A 31 7.42 -8.15 -29.60
N TYR A 32 7.32 -6.82 -29.62
CA TYR A 32 6.65 -6.15 -28.52
C TYR A 32 5.37 -6.96 -28.35
N VAL A 33 5.27 -7.73 -27.27
CA VAL A 33 4.00 -8.30 -26.83
C VAL A 33 3.22 -7.13 -26.24
N GLY A 34 3.01 -6.09 -27.05
CA GLY A 34 1.76 -5.38 -27.00
C GLY A 34 0.75 -6.44 -27.38
N ILE A 35 -0.13 -6.77 -26.44
CA ILE A 35 -1.20 -7.73 -26.61
C ILE A 35 -2.14 -7.16 -27.70
N SER A 36 -1.75 -7.32 -28.96
CA SER A 36 -2.62 -7.16 -30.11
C SER A 36 -3.17 -8.55 -30.43
N SER A 37 -3.84 -9.11 -29.43
CA SER A 37 -4.67 -10.30 -29.59
C SER A 37 -5.92 -9.87 -30.32
N ASN A 38 -5.84 -9.90 -31.64
CA ASN A 38 -6.93 -10.20 -32.58
C ASN A 38 -8.34 -9.99 -31.98
N GLY A 39 -8.71 -8.72 -31.72
CA GLY A 39 -10.06 -8.27 -31.35
C GLY A 39 -10.74 -8.92 -30.14
N LYS A 40 -10.07 -9.77 -29.35
CA LYS A 40 -10.64 -10.45 -28.19
C LYS A 40 -9.59 -10.56 -27.10
N LEU A 41 -9.48 -9.48 -26.34
CA LEU A 41 -8.86 -9.51 -25.02
C LEU A 41 -9.86 -10.19 -24.06
N PRO A 42 -9.48 -11.23 -23.30
CA PRO A 42 -10.33 -11.85 -22.28
C PRO A 42 -10.33 -10.99 -21.01
N VAL A 43 -10.57 -9.70 -21.18
CA VAL A 43 -10.82 -8.79 -20.08
C VAL A 43 -12.16 -8.16 -20.38
N ASN A 44 -13.15 -8.53 -19.57
CA ASN A 44 -14.39 -7.79 -19.44
C ASN A 44 -14.04 -6.39 -18.94
N TYR A 45 -13.61 -5.51 -19.86
CA TYR A 45 -13.74 -4.09 -19.65
C TYR A 45 -15.22 -3.86 -19.39
N ALA A 46 -15.55 -3.39 -18.19
CA ALA A 46 -16.84 -2.80 -17.91
C ALA A 46 -17.13 -1.81 -19.05
N GLY A 47 -18.13 -2.12 -19.86
CA GLY A 47 -18.42 -1.45 -21.11
C GLY A 47 -18.79 0.01 -20.86
N PHE A 48 -17.82 0.90 -21.02
CA PHE A 48 -18.05 2.33 -21.18
C PHE A 48 -18.04 2.77 -22.66
N TYR A 49 -18.02 1.82 -23.59
CA TYR A 49 -18.01 2.10 -25.03
C TYR A 49 -19.30 1.56 -25.67
N ASP A 50 -20.25 2.48 -25.90
CA ASP A 50 -21.54 2.22 -26.55
C ASP A 50 -21.44 1.98 -28.07
N ASN A 51 -20.24 1.87 -28.64
CA ASN A 51 -20.06 1.62 -30.07
C ASN A 51 -18.78 0.82 -30.33
N ASN A 52 -18.90 -0.23 -31.16
CA ASN A 52 -17.91 -1.24 -31.55
C ASN A 52 -16.61 -0.73 -32.25
N ASN A 53 -16.12 0.46 -31.93
CA ASN A 53 -14.82 0.95 -32.38
C ASN A 53 -13.87 1.02 -31.19
N ALA A 54 -13.01 -0.01 -31.05
CA ALA A 54 -11.85 0.09 -30.19
C ALA A 54 -10.97 1.26 -30.69
N PRO A 55 -10.65 2.26 -29.84
CA PRO A 55 -9.81 3.36 -30.28
C PRO A 55 -8.43 2.83 -30.66
N ALA A 56 -8.00 3.09 -31.89
CA ALA A 56 -6.67 2.78 -32.41
C ALA A 56 -5.57 3.71 -31.84
N GLY A 57 -5.69 4.06 -30.56
CA GLY A 57 -4.78 4.96 -29.85
C GLY A 57 -4.26 4.32 -28.55
N PRO A 58 -3.33 4.98 -27.84
CA PRO A 58 -2.86 4.53 -26.54
C PRO A 58 -4.04 4.35 -25.58
N VAL A 59 -4.03 3.25 -24.83
CA VAL A 59 -5.07 2.97 -23.82
C VAL A 59 -5.13 4.11 -22.79
N ASP A 60 -6.30 4.72 -22.63
CA ASP A 60 -6.55 5.79 -21.66
C ASP A 60 -7.33 5.26 -20.44
N PHE A 61 -6.71 5.33 -19.26
CA PHE A 61 -7.30 4.90 -17.99
C PHE A 61 -8.01 6.04 -17.25
N THR A 62 -8.00 7.27 -17.78
CA THR A 62 -8.59 8.43 -17.12
C THR A 62 -10.07 8.21 -16.85
N ALA A 63 -10.83 7.76 -17.86
CA ALA A 63 -12.26 7.50 -17.71
C ALA A 63 -12.57 6.44 -16.63
N ALA A 64 -11.85 5.32 -16.65
CA ALA A 64 -12.02 4.26 -15.66
C ALA A 64 -11.62 4.71 -14.25
N SER A 65 -10.53 5.47 -14.12
CA SER A 65 -10.06 6.01 -12.85
C SER A 65 -11.05 7.04 -12.28
N THR A 66 -11.55 7.97 -13.10
CA THR A 66 -12.57 8.95 -12.69
C THR A 66 -13.84 8.27 -12.20
N ALA A 67 -14.24 7.15 -12.81
CA ALA A 67 -15.41 6.37 -12.36
C ALA A 67 -15.15 5.59 -11.06
N ALA A 68 -13.96 5.00 -10.88
CA ALA A 68 -13.66 4.10 -9.76
C ALA A 68 -13.15 4.80 -8.50
N THR A 69 -12.42 5.92 -8.65
CA THR A 69 -11.80 6.62 -7.52
C THR A 69 -12.75 7.05 -6.41
N PRO A 70 -14.01 7.48 -6.66
CA PRO A 70 -14.93 7.85 -5.58
C PRO A 70 -15.25 6.70 -4.61
N ALA A 71 -15.17 5.45 -5.06
CA ALA A 71 -15.43 4.27 -4.24
C ALA A 71 -14.27 3.91 -3.29
N VAL A 72 -13.07 4.45 -3.52
CA VAL A 72 -11.90 4.17 -2.67
C VAL A 72 -11.87 5.12 -1.48
N VAL A 73 -11.72 4.56 -0.29
CA VAL A 73 -11.68 5.31 0.96
C VAL A 73 -10.36 5.11 1.70
N HIS A 74 -10.00 6.09 2.51
CA HIS A 74 -8.83 6.04 3.37
C HIS A 74 -9.23 5.67 4.80
N ILE A 75 -8.51 4.74 5.42
CA ILE A 75 -8.84 4.20 6.74
C ILE A 75 -7.72 4.55 7.71
N LYS A 76 -8.09 5.14 8.85
CA LYS A 76 -7.21 5.41 9.99
C LYS A 76 -7.72 4.65 11.21
N ALA A 77 -6.95 3.68 11.63
CA ALA A 77 -7.18 2.91 12.85
C ALA A 77 -6.26 3.43 13.97
N ARG A 78 -6.79 3.55 15.18
CA ARG A 78 -6.04 3.99 16.36
C ARG A 78 -6.30 3.04 17.53
N THR A 79 -5.23 2.69 18.23
CA THR A 79 -5.26 1.96 19.49
C THR A 79 -4.80 2.89 20.59
N LYS A 80 -5.62 3.08 21.62
CA LYS A 80 -5.36 3.98 22.74
C LYS A 80 -4.20 3.46 23.57
N ALA A 81 -3.37 4.38 24.07
CA ALA A 81 -2.31 4.04 25.00
C ALA A 81 -2.92 3.42 26.26
N LYS A 82 -2.58 2.16 26.55
CA LYS A 82 -2.93 1.50 27.81
C LYS A 82 -1.77 1.66 28.77
N GLN A 83 -2.01 2.31 29.90
CA GLN A 83 -1.07 2.31 31.01
C GLN A 83 -1.17 0.94 31.69
N VAL A 84 -0.14 0.12 31.51
CA VAL A 84 -0.02 -1.13 32.27
C VAL A 84 0.71 -0.79 33.56
N THR A 85 -0.07 -0.50 34.60
CA THR A 85 0.48 -0.39 35.96
C THR A 85 0.79 -1.81 36.43
N ASN A 86 2.08 -2.15 36.42
CA ASN A 86 2.55 -3.31 37.15
C ASN A 86 2.37 -3.01 38.65
N ASN A 87 1.38 -3.65 39.28
CA ASN A 87 1.24 -3.73 40.74
C ASN A 87 2.34 -4.64 41.33
N ILE A 88 3.60 -4.31 41.06
CA ILE A 88 4.71 -4.94 41.78
C ILE A 88 4.61 -4.42 43.22
N PRO A 89 4.37 -5.28 44.22
CA PRO A 89 4.37 -4.85 45.61
C PRO A 89 5.71 -4.18 45.88
N ARG A 90 5.68 -2.99 46.50
CA ARG A 90 6.89 -2.25 46.90
C ARG A 90 7.71 -3.14 47.83
N GLN A 91 8.63 -3.91 47.26
CA GLN A 91 9.58 -4.67 48.02
C GLN A 91 10.58 -3.65 48.54
N ARG A 92 10.40 -3.27 49.80
CA ARG A 92 11.25 -2.30 50.48
C ARG A 92 12.68 -2.84 50.41
N ASN A 93 13.50 -2.20 49.58
CA ASN A 93 14.88 -2.62 49.38
C ASN A 93 15.61 -2.50 50.72
N PRO A 94 16.26 -3.56 51.24
CA PRO A 94 16.88 -3.56 52.57
C PRO A 94 18.04 -2.56 52.73
N PHE A 95 18.39 -1.81 51.68
CA PHE A 95 19.39 -0.74 51.67
C PHE A 95 18.78 0.67 51.78
N SER A 96 17.45 0.82 51.74
CA SER A 96 16.77 2.14 51.80
C SER A 96 16.98 2.83 53.16
N ASP A 97 17.01 2.05 54.25
CA ASP A 97 17.24 2.55 55.61
C ASP A 97 18.66 3.14 55.80
N TRP A 98 19.61 2.87 54.89
CA TRP A 98 20.99 3.40 54.96
C TRP A 98 21.18 4.65 54.08
N PHE A 99 20.66 4.67 52.85
CA PHE A 99 20.98 5.74 51.87
C PHE A 99 19.90 6.81 51.71
N GLY A 100 18.79 6.70 52.45
CA GLY A 100 17.67 7.62 52.38
C GLY A 100 16.77 7.33 51.18
N ASP A 101 15.46 7.31 51.42
CA ASP A 101 14.41 6.81 50.52
C ASP A 101 14.32 7.51 49.14
N GLY A 102 15.07 8.57 48.88
CA GLY A 102 14.98 9.37 47.65
C GLY A 102 16.13 9.21 46.65
N ILE A 103 17.35 8.94 47.10
CA ILE A 103 18.54 9.08 46.21
C ILE A 103 18.84 7.77 45.47
N PHE A 104 18.67 6.63 46.13
CA PHE A 104 18.92 5.32 45.52
C PHE A 104 17.82 4.89 44.53
N ASP A 105 16.56 5.25 44.80
CA ASP A 105 15.39 4.89 43.97
C ASP A 105 15.37 5.64 42.63
N ASP A 106 15.80 6.90 42.61
CA ASP A 106 15.97 7.68 41.37
C ASP A 106 17.19 7.24 40.54
N PHE A 107 18.27 6.79 41.20
CA PHE A 107 19.51 6.33 40.52
C PHE A 107 19.36 4.91 39.94
N PHE A 108 18.80 3.95 40.69
CA PHE A 108 18.77 2.53 40.33
C PHE A 108 17.48 2.03 39.67
N GLY A 109 16.55 2.93 39.35
CA GLY A 109 15.38 2.62 38.54
C GLY A 109 14.16 2.22 39.34
N GLY A 110 13.56 3.19 40.04
CA GLY A 110 12.19 3.10 40.53
C GLY A 110 11.21 2.66 39.43
N PRO A 111 10.00 2.16 39.80
CA PRO A 111 9.09 1.49 38.89
C PRO A 111 8.80 2.34 37.65
N ARG A 112 9.45 2.00 36.54
CA ARG A 112 9.18 2.66 35.27
C ARG A 112 7.78 2.26 34.85
N VAL A 113 6.86 3.21 34.89
CA VAL A 113 5.54 3.06 34.27
C VAL A 113 5.79 2.82 32.79
N GLN A 114 5.67 1.57 32.35
CA GLN A 114 5.73 1.23 30.93
C GLN A 114 4.43 1.72 30.30
N MET A 115 4.49 2.92 29.71
CA MET A 115 3.42 3.41 28.85
C MET A 115 3.54 2.70 27.51
N ILE A 116 2.52 1.93 27.13
CA ILE A 116 2.41 1.41 25.77
C ILE A 116 2.03 2.62 24.89
N PRO A 117 2.85 3.03 23.92
CA PRO A 117 2.56 4.19 23.08
C PRO A 117 1.30 3.93 22.24
N GLU A 118 0.58 5.01 21.91
CA GLU A 118 -0.53 4.93 20.96
C GLU A 118 -0.06 4.34 19.63
N GLN A 119 -0.78 3.34 19.14
CA GLN A 119 -0.52 2.76 17.82
C GLN A 119 -1.51 3.34 16.81
N LYS A 120 -0.99 3.71 15.64
CA LYS A 120 -1.77 4.26 14.54
C LYS A 120 -1.53 3.40 13.30
N ALA A 121 -2.60 2.87 12.74
CA ALA A 121 -2.59 2.15 11.48
C ALA A 121 -3.28 2.99 10.40
N SER A 122 -2.81 2.85 9.17
CA SER A 122 -3.28 3.58 8.00
C SER A 122 -3.42 2.60 6.85
N GLY A 123 -4.57 2.62 6.18
CA GLY A 123 -4.85 1.75 5.05
C GLY A 123 -5.88 2.35 4.09
N SER A 124 -6.32 1.53 3.15
CA SER A 124 -7.40 1.85 2.22
C SER A 124 -8.52 0.84 2.35
N GLY A 125 -9.71 1.21 1.88
CA GLY A 125 -10.83 0.31 1.70
C GLY A 125 -11.64 0.69 0.48
N VAL A 126 -12.63 -0.13 0.16
CA VAL A 126 -13.53 0.09 -0.98
C VAL A 126 -14.97 0.12 -0.47
N LEU A 127 -15.70 1.16 -0.82
CA LEU A 127 -17.15 1.27 -0.62
C LEU A 127 -17.85 0.34 -1.59
N ILE A 128 -18.61 -0.62 -1.06
CA ILE A 128 -19.29 -1.67 -1.85
C ILE A 128 -20.80 -1.47 -1.96
N SER A 129 -21.36 -0.52 -1.22
CA SER A 129 -22.79 -0.23 -1.20
C SER A 129 -23.03 1.23 -0.79
N ASP A 130 -24.04 1.86 -1.40
CA ASP A 130 -24.50 3.22 -1.09
C ASP A 130 -24.99 3.36 0.36
N ASP A 131 -25.30 2.25 1.02
CA ASP A 131 -25.66 2.24 2.43
C ASP A 131 -24.43 2.49 3.34
N GLY A 132 -23.20 2.48 2.82
CA GLY A 132 -22.00 2.76 3.62
C GLY A 132 -21.22 1.53 4.09
N TYR A 133 -21.36 0.40 3.40
CA TYR A 133 -20.53 -0.79 3.66
C TYR A 133 -19.19 -0.67 2.95
N ILE A 134 -18.10 -0.92 3.69
CA ILE A 134 -16.73 -0.80 3.21
C ILE A 134 -16.00 -2.11 3.47
N VAL A 135 -15.27 -2.60 2.47
CA VAL A 135 -14.36 -3.75 2.61
C VAL A 135 -12.93 -3.24 2.75
N THR A 136 -12.20 -3.83 3.69
CA THR A 136 -10.78 -3.58 3.95
C THR A 136 -10.07 -4.87 4.38
N ASN A 137 -8.77 -4.80 4.57
CA ASN A 137 -8.01 -5.87 5.19
C ASN A 137 -8.24 -5.91 6.70
N ASN A 138 -8.33 -7.12 7.27
CA ASN A 138 -8.48 -7.30 8.71
C ASN A 138 -7.26 -6.74 9.47
N HIS A 139 -6.04 -6.96 8.99
CA HIS A 139 -4.83 -6.46 9.65
C HIS A 139 -4.77 -4.92 9.77
N VAL A 140 -5.50 -4.18 8.93
CA VAL A 140 -5.56 -2.71 9.00
C VAL A 140 -6.34 -2.24 10.22
N ILE A 141 -7.34 -3.02 10.65
CA ILE A 141 -8.27 -2.65 11.72
C ILE A 141 -8.11 -3.49 12.99
N ASN A 142 -7.27 -4.51 12.97
CA ASN A 142 -7.10 -5.43 14.08
C ASN A 142 -6.55 -4.70 15.32
N GLY A 143 -7.23 -4.86 16.46
CA GLY A 143 -6.84 -4.22 17.73
C GLY A 143 -7.05 -2.70 17.77
N ALA A 144 -7.73 -2.12 16.78
CA ALA A 144 -8.07 -0.70 16.78
C ALA A 144 -9.27 -0.42 17.71
N ASP A 145 -9.11 0.57 18.60
CA ASP A 145 -10.22 1.08 19.43
C ASP A 145 -11.09 2.08 18.65
N GLU A 146 -10.50 2.79 17.70
CA GLU A 146 -11.17 3.79 16.88
C GLU A 146 -10.80 3.64 15.40
N ILE A 147 -11.82 3.55 14.54
CA ILE A 147 -11.67 3.45 13.10
C ILE A 147 -12.35 4.67 12.47
N ASN A 148 -11.58 5.47 11.74
CA ASN A 148 -12.08 6.61 11.00
C ASN A 148 -11.85 6.39 9.51
N VAL A 149 -12.88 6.64 8.71
CA VAL A 149 -12.86 6.52 7.26
C VAL A 149 -12.97 7.91 6.65
N THR A 150 -12.05 8.26 5.77
CA THR A 150 -12.06 9.50 5.01
C THR A 150 -12.37 9.20 3.54
N LEU A 151 -13.42 9.81 3.02
CA LEU A 151 -13.83 9.71 1.61
C LEU A 151 -13.01 10.65 0.73
N THR A 152 -13.10 10.47 -0.59
CA THR A 152 -12.48 11.34 -1.60
C THR A 152 -12.90 12.81 -1.49
N ASN A 153 -14.13 13.08 -1.03
CA ASN A 153 -14.65 14.42 -0.75
C ASN A 153 -14.08 15.04 0.56
N ARG A 154 -13.08 14.41 1.19
CA ARG A 154 -12.42 14.79 2.44
C ARG A 154 -13.32 14.75 3.69
N LYS A 155 -14.55 14.25 3.58
CA LYS A 155 -15.40 14.01 4.76
C LYS A 155 -14.89 12.78 5.50
N THR A 156 -14.86 12.88 6.82
CA THR A 156 -14.41 11.79 7.71
C THR A 156 -15.57 11.30 8.54
N TYR A 157 -15.74 9.99 8.60
CA TYR A 157 -16.80 9.30 9.33
C TYR A 157 -16.19 8.30 10.30
N LYS A 158 -16.80 8.15 11.47
CA LYS A 158 -16.47 7.05 12.37
C LYS A 158 -17.11 5.78 11.82
N ALA A 159 -16.31 4.73 11.70
CA ALA A 159 -16.78 3.44 11.22
C ALA A 159 -16.96 2.45 12.38
N THR A 160 -17.91 1.54 12.21
CA THR A 160 -18.11 0.38 13.09
C THR A 160 -17.69 -0.89 12.37
N LEU A 161 -17.09 -1.84 13.09
CA LEU A 161 -16.78 -3.16 12.56
C LEU A 161 -18.07 -3.97 12.50
N VAL A 162 -18.45 -4.43 11.30
CA VAL A 162 -19.59 -5.34 11.09
C VAL A 162 -19.13 -6.78 11.29
N GLY A 163 -17.96 -7.13 10.76
CA GLY A 163 -17.35 -8.44 10.90
C GLY A 163 -15.95 -8.49 10.29
N ALA A 164 -15.14 -9.43 10.78
CA ALA A 164 -13.80 -9.68 10.27
C ALA A 164 -13.56 -11.18 10.12
N ASP A 165 -12.84 -11.55 9.08
CA ASP A 165 -12.34 -12.90 8.82
C ASP A 165 -10.79 -12.86 8.83
N PRO A 166 -10.16 -13.33 9.92
CA PRO A 166 -8.71 -13.42 10.00
C PRO A 166 -8.08 -14.41 9.01
N SER A 167 -8.84 -15.42 8.53
CA SER A 167 -8.31 -16.45 7.64
C SER A 167 -8.08 -15.93 6.22
N SER A 168 -8.98 -15.08 5.73
CA SER A 168 -8.87 -14.41 4.43
C SER A 168 -8.28 -13.00 4.52
N ASP A 169 -7.94 -12.53 5.72
CA ASP A 169 -7.52 -11.16 6.02
C ASP A 169 -8.51 -10.09 5.51
N LEU A 170 -9.82 -10.32 5.66
CA LEU A 170 -10.87 -9.38 5.23
C LEU A 170 -11.66 -8.84 6.43
N ALA A 171 -12.12 -7.60 6.31
CA ALA A 171 -13.04 -6.99 7.27
C ALA A 171 -14.07 -6.11 6.56
N VAL A 172 -15.28 -6.11 7.09
CA VAL A 172 -16.38 -5.26 6.65
C VAL A 172 -16.67 -4.21 7.72
N LEU A 173 -16.62 -2.96 7.30
CA LEU A 173 -16.92 -1.78 8.11
C LEU A 173 -18.23 -1.15 7.64
N LYS A 174 -18.89 -0.43 8.54
CA LYS A 174 -20.07 0.37 8.25
C LYS A 174 -19.84 1.82 8.68
N ILE A 175 -20.22 2.77 7.83
CA ILE A 175 -20.31 4.19 8.16
C ILE A 175 -21.77 4.65 8.05
N GLU A 176 -22.14 5.59 8.91
CA GLU A 176 -23.45 6.24 8.86
C GLU A 176 -23.34 7.53 8.02
N SER A 177 -23.95 7.53 6.84
CA SER A 177 -24.04 8.71 5.97
C SER A 177 -25.35 8.69 5.19
N SER A 178 -26.04 9.83 5.12
CA SER A 178 -27.34 9.93 4.42
C SER A 178 -27.21 10.05 2.90
N LYS A 179 -26.00 10.23 2.38
CA LYS A 179 -25.65 10.30 0.94
C LYS A 179 -24.16 10.01 0.78
N LEU A 180 -23.82 8.94 0.08
CA LEU A 180 -22.45 8.56 -0.29
C LEU A 180 -22.24 8.69 -1.80
#